data_AF-A0A7U2EX48-F1
#
_entry.id   AF-A0A7U2EX48-F1
#
_cell.length_a   1.000
_cell.length_b   1.000
_cell.length_c   1.000
_cell.angle_alpha   90.00
_cell.angle_beta   90.00
_cell.angle_gamma   90.00
#
_symmetry.space_group_name_H-M   'P 1'
#
loop_
_entity.id
_entity.type
_entity.pdbx_description
1 polymer ?
#
loop_
_entity_poly.entity_id
_entity_poly.type
_entity_poly.pdbx_seq_one_letter_code
_entity_poly.pdbx_strand_id
1 'polypeptide(L)'
;MMLAPPPRPHCAFGAACSSKPGGQEQGPNICSWCRNMSFEALRKQADNHPDRQDLIRLIDEYHHQLERECEERISKGWSYPCACKDPKFCRESWRRSFNPQDSRACGTVRHRGQLCTRCYTKAREQRCDWLAEFDGDRNGFPCVFEDLRLRRPADVNWKRGPVDTYGVPDPDWEKDWRRHGRCGRRGQRYQLCQTCFNRMNEIRGFGRYFDPTWGILHDRYR
;
A
#
# COMPACT_ATOMS: atom_id res chain seq x y z
N MET A 1 15.41 21.40 33.02
CA MET A 1 15.43 21.72 31.57
C MET A 1 14.05 22.22 31.19
N MET A 2 13.91 23.51 30.84
CA MET A 2 12.66 23.99 30.25
C MET A 2 12.63 23.53 28.79
N LEU A 3 11.70 22.63 28.46
CA LEU A 3 11.42 22.28 27.07
C LEU A 3 10.98 23.54 26.36
N ALA A 4 11.63 23.88 25.24
CA ALA A 4 11.18 24.97 24.39
C ALA A 4 9.68 24.81 24.10
N PRO A 5 8.88 25.88 24.14
CA PRO A 5 7.46 25.78 23.88
C PRO A 5 7.26 25.08 22.52
N PRO A 6 6.30 24.15 22.40
CA PRO A 6 6.07 23.47 21.16
C PRO A 6 5.87 24.53 20.06
N PRO A 7 6.54 24.39 18.89
CA PRO A 7 6.43 25.37 17.83
C PRO A 7 4.95 25.61 17.53
N ARG A 8 4.57 26.88 17.40
CA ARG A 8 3.19 27.24 17.06
C ARG A 8 2.80 26.49 15.79
N PRO A 9 1.62 25.86 15.76
CA PRO A 9 1.23 25.07 14.60
C PRO A 9 0.93 26.04 13.45
N HIS A 10 1.91 26.21 12.58
CA HIS A 10 1.78 26.94 11.34
C HIS A 10 1.50 25.97 10.19
N CYS A 11 0.64 26.38 9.27
CA CYS A 11 0.35 25.61 8.06
C CYS A 11 0.26 26.54 6.85
N ALA A 12 0.79 26.13 5.70
CA ALA A 12 0.62 26.86 4.44
C ALA A 12 -0.85 27.08 4.06
N PHE A 13 -1.74 26.17 4.46
CA PHE A 13 -3.18 26.33 4.27
C PHE A 13 -3.85 27.33 5.22
N GLY A 14 -3.14 27.86 6.23
CA GLY A 14 -3.66 28.84 7.17
C GLY A 14 -5.05 28.48 7.73
N ALA A 15 -6.00 29.39 7.56
CA ALA A 15 -7.39 29.24 7.98
C ALA A 15 -8.12 28.05 7.30
N ALA A 16 -7.68 27.64 6.10
CA ALA A 16 -8.26 26.48 5.43
C ALA A 16 -7.82 25.14 6.04
N CYS A 17 -6.77 25.11 6.89
CA CYS A 17 -6.30 23.88 7.51
C CYS A 17 -7.37 23.21 8.39
N SER A 18 -7.77 21.99 8.08
CA SER A 18 -8.84 21.27 8.83
C SER A 18 -8.42 20.68 10.18
N SER A 19 -7.23 21.02 10.69
CA SER A 19 -6.69 20.43 11.92
C SER A 19 -7.41 20.86 13.20
N LYS A 20 -8.06 22.02 13.19
CA LYS A 20 -8.85 22.57 14.30
C LYS A 20 -9.85 23.61 13.76
N PRO A 21 -10.92 23.94 14.51
CA PRO A 21 -11.82 25.03 14.13
C PRO A 21 -11.05 26.34 13.91
N GLY A 22 -11.36 27.06 12.82
CA GLY A 22 -10.68 28.30 12.44
C GLY A 22 -9.29 28.13 11.82
N GLY A 23 -8.81 26.90 11.64
CA GLY A 23 -7.55 26.60 10.96
C GLY A 23 -6.30 26.86 11.79
N GLN A 24 -5.17 27.06 11.12
CA GLN A 24 -3.87 27.34 11.72
C GLN A 24 -3.37 28.74 11.32
N GLU A 25 -2.38 29.26 12.04
CA GLU A 25 -1.65 30.44 11.57
C GLU A 25 -0.96 30.09 10.24
N GLN A 26 -1.00 31.02 9.27
CA GLN A 26 -0.35 30.78 7.98
C GLN A 26 1.17 30.70 8.17
N GLY A 27 1.80 29.75 7.50
CA GLY A 27 3.26 29.61 7.51
C GLY A 27 3.78 28.95 6.24
N PRO A 28 5.11 28.79 6.11
CA PRO A 28 5.71 28.42 4.83
C PRO A 28 5.53 26.94 4.44
N ASN A 29 5.09 26.08 5.37
CA ASN A 29 5.12 24.62 5.19
C ASN A 29 3.76 23.97 5.43
N ILE A 30 3.51 22.85 4.76
CA ILE A 30 2.36 21.98 5.05
C ILE A 30 2.56 21.32 6.42
N CYS A 31 1.64 21.55 7.36
CA CYS A 31 1.70 20.98 8.71
C CYS A 31 1.51 19.45 8.71
N SER A 32 1.82 18.79 9.83
CA SER A 32 1.72 17.33 9.97
C SER A 32 0.32 16.76 9.74
N TRP A 33 -0.73 17.50 10.13
CA TRP A 33 -2.12 17.14 9.83
C TRP A 33 -2.38 17.10 8.33
N CYS A 34 -2.08 18.20 7.63
CA CYS A 34 -2.28 18.29 6.18
C CYS A 34 -1.40 17.28 5.43
N ARG A 35 -0.18 17.01 5.88
CA ARG A 35 0.66 15.94 5.30
C ARG A 35 -0.04 14.58 5.35
N ASN A 36 -0.88 14.30 6.35
CA ASN A 36 -1.64 13.04 6.47
C ASN A 36 -2.87 12.97 5.56
N MET A 37 -3.26 14.07 4.92
CA MET A 37 -4.37 14.06 3.97
C MET A 37 -4.00 13.36 2.65
N SER A 38 -4.99 12.96 1.86
CA SER A 38 -4.79 12.51 0.49
C SER A 38 -4.36 13.68 -0.40
N PHE A 39 -3.55 13.42 -1.40
CA PHE A 39 -3.12 14.44 -2.34
C PHE A 39 -4.30 15.07 -3.09
N GLU A 40 -5.34 14.28 -3.37
CA GLU A 40 -6.59 14.78 -3.95
C GLU A 40 -7.30 15.75 -3.00
N ALA A 41 -7.40 15.43 -1.70
CA ALA A 41 -7.98 16.33 -0.72
C ALA A 41 -7.15 17.63 -0.55
N LEU A 42 -5.82 17.53 -0.58
CA LEU A 42 -4.94 18.70 -0.52
C LEU A 42 -5.10 19.61 -1.75
N ARG A 43 -5.14 19.03 -2.97
CA ARG A 43 -5.33 19.80 -4.21
C ARG A 43 -6.71 20.47 -4.23
N LYS A 44 -7.77 19.74 -3.88
CA LYS A 44 -9.13 20.29 -3.78
C LYS A 44 -9.21 21.44 -2.77
N GLN A 45 -8.47 21.34 -1.67
CA GLN A 45 -8.38 22.41 -0.68
C GLN A 45 -7.60 23.63 -1.20
N ALA A 46 -6.54 23.41 -1.99
CA ALA A 46 -5.75 24.47 -2.61
C ALA A 46 -6.51 25.22 -3.71
N ASP A 47 -7.43 24.55 -4.44
CA ASP A 47 -8.16 25.17 -5.55
C ASP A 47 -9.02 26.38 -5.12
N ASN A 48 -9.45 26.43 -3.85
CA ASN A 48 -10.24 27.52 -3.30
C ASN A 48 -9.40 28.54 -2.50
N HIS A 49 -8.08 28.44 -2.53
CA HIS A 49 -7.19 29.28 -1.73
C HIS A 49 -6.57 30.41 -2.58
N PRO A 50 -6.40 31.64 -2.03
CA PRO A 50 -5.74 32.74 -2.75
C PRO A 50 -4.34 32.36 -3.27
N ASP A 51 -3.54 31.71 -2.42
CA ASP A 51 -2.17 31.26 -2.75
C ASP A 51 -2.12 29.90 -3.45
N ARG A 52 -3.10 29.60 -4.32
CA ARG A 52 -3.26 28.29 -4.96
C ARG A 52 -1.97 27.76 -5.61
N GLN A 53 -1.25 28.60 -6.35
CA GLN A 53 -0.04 28.17 -7.08
C GLN A 53 1.07 27.73 -6.13
N ASP A 54 1.31 28.49 -5.06
CA ASP A 54 2.30 28.14 -4.04
C ASP A 54 1.91 26.88 -3.27
N LEU A 55 0.62 26.71 -2.95
CA LEU A 55 0.14 25.48 -2.32
C LEU A 55 0.31 24.26 -3.22
N ILE A 56 0.00 24.36 -4.52
CA ILE A 56 0.23 23.27 -5.47
C ILE A 56 1.71 22.90 -5.52
N ARG A 57 2.60 23.90 -5.59
CA ARG A 57 4.06 23.67 -5.57
C ARG A 57 4.50 22.94 -4.29
N LEU A 58 4.04 23.37 -3.12
CA LEU A 58 4.35 22.70 -1.85
C LEU A 58 3.80 21.26 -1.78
N ILE A 59 2.63 21.01 -2.34
CA ILE A 59 2.04 19.67 -2.43
C ILE A 59 2.89 18.78 -3.33
N ASP A 60 3.33 19.30 -4.48
CA ASP A 60 4.18 18.58 -5.43
C ASP A 60 5.57 18.30 -4.83
N GLU A 61 6.20 19.29 -4.19
CA GLU A 61 7.47 19.12 -3.46
C GLU A 61 7.35 18.02 -2.39
N TYR A 62 6.24 18.00 -1.64
CA TYR A 62 5.97 16.95 -0.66
C TYR A 62 5.81 15.57 -1.31
N HIS A 63 5.14 15.48 -2.46
CA HIS A 63 5.00 14.22 -3.21
C HIS A 63 6.37 13.67 -3.63
N HIS A 64 7.19 14.51 -4.27
CA HIS A 64 8.53 14.14 -4.71
C HIS A 64 9.45 13.77 -3.53
N GLN A 65 9.27 14.39 -2.37
CA GLN A 65 9.97 13.98 -1.15
C GLN A 65 9.60 12.54 -0.76
N LEU A 66 8.31 12.18 -0.76
CA LEU A 66 7.89 10.81 -0.44
C LEU A 66 8.40 9.78 -1.46
N GLU A 67 8.48 10.15 -2.75
CA GLU A 67 9.06 9.30 -3.79
C GLU A 67 10.52 8.97 -3.49
N ARG A 68 11.35 10.00 -3.24
CA ARG A 68 12.76 9.81 -2.88
C ARG A 68 12.93 8.97 -1.60
N GLU A 69 12.15 9.26 -0.56
CA GLU A 69 12.21 8.51 0.70
C GLU A 69 11.79 7.04 0.51
N CYS A 70 10.81 6.76 -0.34
CA CYS A 70 10.36 5.41 -0.65
C CYS A 70 11.43 4.64 -1.44
N GLU A 71 12.02 5.26 -2.47
CA GLU A 71 13.10 4.69 -3.28
C GLU A 71 14.34 4.38 -2.44
N GLU A 72 14.76 5.31 -1.58
CA GLU A 72 15.89 5.12 -0.68
C GLU A 72 15.65 3.96 0.30
N ARG A 73 14.46 3.86 0.87
CA ARG A 73 14.11 2.73 1.76
C ARG A 73 14.16 1.41 1.03
N ILE A 74 13.67 1.37 -0.21
CA ILE A 74 13.69 0.15 -1.05
C ILE A 74 15.14 -0.24 -1.37
N SER A 75 15.97 0.70 -1.82
CA SER A 75 17.35 0.42 -2.23
C SER A 75 18.22 -0.03 -1.05
N LYS A 76 17.97 0.50 0.15
CA LYS A 76 18.69 0.12 1.38
C LYS A 76 18.09 -1.08 2.11
N GLY A 77 17.02 -1.69 1.59
CA GLY A 77 16.35 -2.83 2.24
C GLY A 77 15.75 -2.50 3.61
N TRP A 78 15.43 -1.22 3.85
CA TRP A 78 14.82 -0.77 5.10
C TRP A 78 13.33 -1.09 5.15
N SER A 79 12.73 -0.91 6.34
CA SER A 79 11.28 -0.99 6.48
C SER A 79 10.56 -0.01 5.53
N TYR A 80 9.48 -0.48 4.92
CA TYR A 80 8.73 0.27 3.91
C TYR A 80 7.87 1.37 4.54
N PRO A 81 7.52 2.43 3.80
CA PRO A 81 6.52 3.38 4.26
C PRO A 81 5.13 2.73 4.36
N CYS A 82 4.31 3.21 5.29
CA CYS A 82 2.88 2.91 5.33
C CYS A 82 2.23 3.16 3.96
N ALA A 83 1.27 2.35 3.55
CA ALA A 83 0.52 2.53 2.30
C ALA A 83 -0.13 3.92 2.17
N CYS A 84 -0.47 4.58 3.28
CA CYS A 84 -0.94 5.98 3.25
C CYS A 84 0.11 6.99 2.75
N LYS A 85 1.40 6.62 2.79
CA LYS A 85 2.56 7.42 2.44
C LYS A 85 3.40 6.83 1.31
N ASP A 86 3.06 5.64 0.80
CA ASP A 86 3.69 5.08 -0.39
C ASP A 86 3.07 5.75 -1.63
N PRO A 87 3.87 6.49 -2.43
CA PRO A 87 3.39 7.23 -3.61
C PRO A 87 2.61 6.37 -4.60
N LYS A 88 2.89 5.06 -4.67
CA LYS A 88 2.18 4.15 -5.58
C LYS A 88 0.69 4.05 -5.29
N PHE A 89 0.28 4.26 -4.04
CA PHE A 89 -1.13 4.16 -3.64
C PHE A 89 -1.87 5.50 -3.70
N CYS A 90 -1.19 6.61 -4.03
CA CYS A 90 -1.81 7.94 -4.02
C CYS A 90 -3.00 8.06 -4.98
N ARG A 91 -3.05 7.26 -6.04
CA ARG A 91 -4.14 7.24 -7.03
C ARG A 91 -5.23 6.20 -6.74
N GLU A 92 -5.06 5.35 -5.74
CA GLU A 92 -6.06 4.34 -5.36
C GLU A 92 -7.32 4.99 -4.78
N SER A 93 -8.48 4.42 -5.10
CA SER A 93 -9.78 4.94 -4.68
C SER A 93 -9.90 5.06 -3.16
N TRP A 94 -9.49 4.02 -2.42
CA TRP A 94 -9.50 4.01 -0.96
C TRP A 94 -8.59 5.07 -0.35
N ARG A 95 -7.43 5.34 -0.99
CA ARG A 95 -6.46 6.30 -0.48
C ARG A 95 -6.93 7.73 -0.66
N ARG A 96 -7.64 8.01 -1.76
CA ARG A 96 -8.23 9.34 -2.05
C ARG A 96 -9.27 9.72 -1.01
N SER A 97 -10.07 8.76 -0.54
CA SER A 97 -11.16 8.96 0.42
C SER A 97 -10.74 8.82 1.89
N PHE A 98 -9.58 8.22 2.19
CA PHE A 98 -9.13 8.03 3.56
C PHE A 98 -8.13 9.09 4.04
N ASN A 99 -8.44 9.70 5.18
CA ASN A 99 -7.56 10.61 5.92
C ASN A 99 -7.55 10.21 7.41
N PRO A 100 -6.40 9.93 8.05
CA PRO A 100 -6.37 9.49 9.45
C PRO A 100 -6.92 10.49 10.49
N GLN A 101 -7.11 11.76 10.12
CA GLN A 101 -7.63 12.83 10.99
C GLN A 101 -6.83 13.00 12.29
N ASP A 102 -5.51 12.94 12.21
CA ASP A 102 -4.62 13.34 13.31
C ASP A 102 -3.27 13.86 12.76
N SER A 103 -2.47 14.46 13.64
CA SER A 103 -1.16 15.05 13.34
C SER A 103 0.03 14.11 13.54
N ARG A 104 -0.19 12.87 14.00
CA ARG A 104 0.88 11.91 14.28
C ARG A 104 1.51 11.42 12.98
N ALA A 105 2.83 11.22 13.00
CA ALA A 105 3.54 10.67 11.85
C ALA A 105 3.07 9.24 11.52
N CYS A 106 3.19 8.84 10.25
CA CYS A 106 3.02 7.44 9.88
C CYS A 106 4.24 6.63 10.32
N GLY A 107 4.01 5.41 10.79
CA GLY A 107 5.07 4.44 11.04
C GLY A 107 5.53 3.76 9.75
N THR A 108 6.58 2.96 9.88
CA THR A 108 7.04 2.05 8.83
C THR A 108 6.36 0.69 8.97
N VAL A 109 6.47 -0.12 7.92
CA VAL A 109 5.84 -1.43 7.82
C VAL A 109 6.83 -2.45 7.29
N ARG A 110 6.58 -3.73 7.58
CA ARG A 110 7.48 -4.81 7.21
C ARG A 110 7.36 -5.19 5.74
N HIS A 111 6.17 -5.06 5.18
CA HIS A 111 5.86 -5.40 3.81
C HIS A 111 5.23 -4.21 3.08
N ARG A 112 5.54 -4.07 1.80
CA ARG A 112 4.95 -3.03 0.96
C ARG A 112 3.43 -3.19 0.88
N GLY A 113 2.72 -2.07 0.83
CA GLY A 113 1.25 -2.05 0.74
C GLY A 113 0.52 -2.22 2.06
N GLN A 114 1.22 -2.31 3.19
CA GLN A 114 0.58 -2.38 4.51
C GLN A 114 0.25 -1.01 5.09
N LEU A 115 -0.81 -0.93 5.88
CA LEU A 115 -1.01 0.17 6.81
C LEU A 115 -0.15 -0.03 8.06
N CYS A 116 0.51 1.04 8.51
CA CYS A 116 1.10 1.04 9.85
C CYS A 116 0.00 0.89 10.91
N THR A 117 0.34 0.41 12.10
CA THR A 117 -0.63 0.14 13.19
C THR A 117 -1.56 1.34 13.47
N ARG A 118 -1.02 2.57 13.43
CA ARG A 118 -1.82 3.78 13.58
C ARG A 118 -2.87 3.92 12.46
N CYS A 119 -2.45 3.88 11.20
CA CYS A 119 -3.36 4.10 10.07
C CYS A 119 -4.41 3.00 9.97
N TYR A 120 -4.04 1.76 10.29
CA TYR A 120 -4.98 0.64 10.38
C TYR A 120 -6.03 0.87 11.47
N THR A 121 -5.60 1.32 12.66
CA THR A 121 -6.52 1.65 13.76
C THR A 121 -7.47 2.78 13.37
N LYS A 122 -6.96 3.83 12.72
CA LYS A 122 -7.78 4.94 12.21
C LYS A 122 -8.78 4.51 11.14
N ALA A 123 -8.41 3.64 10.22
CA ALA A 123 -9.34 3.08 9.25
C ALA A 123 -10.46 2.27 9.91
N ARG A 124 -10.15 1.52 10.99
CA ARG A 124 -11.17 0.82 11.80
C ARG A 124 -12.09 1.77 12.55
N GLU A 125 -11.54 2.78 13.22
CA GLU A 125 -12.31 3.80 13.95
C GLU A 125 -13.28 4.55 13.02
N GLN A 126 -12.83 4.86 11.80
CA GLN A 126 -13.63 5.52 10.77
C GLN A 126 -14.58 4.57 10.01
N ARG A 127 -14.62 3.28 10.38
CA ARG A 127 -15.46 2.25 9.76
C ARG A 127 -15.31 2.21 8.23
N CYS A 128 -14.08 2.27 7.75
CA CYS A 128 -13.81 2.23 6.32
C CYS A 128 -14.14 0.86 5.73
N ASP A 129 -15.16 0.77 4.87
CA ASP A 129 -15.60 -0.49 4.25
C ASP A 129 -14.51 -1.12 3.38
N TRP A 130 -13.73 -0.29 2.68
CA TRP A 130 -12.57 -0.73 1.90
C TRP A 130 -11.52 -1.44 2.75
N LEU A 131 -11.54 -1.31 4.09
CA LEU A 131 -10.61 -2.03 4.96
C LEU A 131 -10.86 -3.55 4.95
N ALA A 132 -12.10 -3.99 4.69
CA ALA A 132 -12.42 -5.40 4.49
C ALA A 132 -11.78 -5.95 3.20
N GLU A 133 -11.66 -5.09 2.19
CA GLU A 133 -11.02 -5.38 0.90
C GLU A 133 -9.54 -4.97 0.89
N PHE A 134 -9.05 -4.36 1.97
CA PHE A 134 -7.68 -3.85 2.06
C PHE A 134 -6.72 -5.02 2.18
N ASP A 135 -6.08 -5.33 1.05
CA ASP A 135 -5.34 -6.56 0.83
C ASP A 135 -4.01 -6.68 1.62
N GLY A 136 -3.59 -5.62 2.30
CA GLY A 136 -2.41 -5.56 3.15
C GLY A 136 -2.76 -5.65 4.63
N ASP A 137 -3.05 -6.86 5.13
CA ASP A 137 -3.13 -7.07 6.58
C ASP A 137 -1.79 -6.67 7.24
N ARG A 138 -1.77 -6.56 8.58
CA ARG A 138 -0.59 -6.21 9.41
C ARG A 138 0.65 -7.09 9.12
N ASN A 139 0.52 -8.19 8.37
CA ASN A 139 1.57 -9.14 7.97
C ASN A 139 1.85 -9.23 6.46
N GLY A 140 1.12 -8.53 5.58
CA GLY A 140 1.40 -8.39 4.15
C GLY A 140 0.50 -9.28 3.29
N PHE A 141 0.70 -9.27 1.97
CA PHE A 141 -0.13 -10.07 1.07
C PHE A 141 0.11 -11.57 1.30
N PRO A 142 -0.94 -12.40 1.41
CA PRO A 142 -0.75 -13.85 1.37
C PRO A 142 -0.14 -14.26 0.02
N CYS A 143 0.58 -15.39 0.00
CA CYS A 143 0.93 -16.04 -1.27
C CYS A 143 -0.35 -16.34 -2.04
N VAL A 144 -0.33 -16.24 -3.38
CA VAL A 144 -1.46 -16.60 -4.27
C VAL A 144 -2.09 -17.95 -3.91
N PHE A 145 -1.29 -18.96 -3.56
CA PHE A 145 -1.79 -20.28 -3.17
C PHE A 145 -2.52 -20.31 -1.83
N GLU A 146 -2.16 -19.42 -0.90
CA GLU A 146 -2.79 -19.32 0.41
C GLU A 146 -3.80 -18.17 0.50
N ASP A 147 -3.98 -17.42 -0.59
CA ASP A 147 -4.95 -16.34 -0.65
C ASP A 147 -6.38 -16.92 -0.76
N LEU A 148 -7.12 -16.83 0.34
CA LEU A 148 -8.50 -17.34 0.43
C LEU A 148 -9.44 -16.68 -0.59
N ARG A 149 -9.13 -15.46 -1.04
CA ARG A 149 -9.97 -14.70 -2.00
C ARG A 149 -9.90 -15.27 -3.42
N LEU A 150 -8.83 -16.01 -3.71
CA LEU A 150 -8.61 -16.69 -4.99
C LEU A 150 -9.12 -18.14 -4.95
N ARG A 151 -9.96 -18.53 -3.98
CA ARG A 151 -10.56 -19.86 -3.90
C ARG A 151 -11.91 -19.95 -4.63
N ARG A 152 -12.17 -19.11 -5.64
CA ARG A 152 -13.41 -19.21 -6.40
C ARG A 152 -13.37 -20.44 -7.32
N PRO A 153 -14.52 -21.09 -7.61
CA PRO A 153 -14.57 -22.22 -8.54
C PRO A 153 -14.05 -21.89 -9.96
N ALA A 154 -14.11 -20.62 -10.38
CA ALA A 154 -13.56 -20.15 -11.64
C ALA A 154 -12.01 -20.13 -11.67
N ASP A 155 -11.36 -20.10 -10.50
CA ASP A 155 -9.91 -19.98 -10.34
C ASP A 155 -9.19 -21.35 -10.44
N VAL A 156 -9.94 -22.44 -10.66
CA VAL A 156 -9.43 -23.82 -10.62
C VAL A 156 -8.40 -24.09 -11.73
N ASN A 157 -8.50 -23.40 -12.86
CA ASN A 157 -7.65 -23.66 -14.03
C ASN A 157 -6.18 -23.30 -13.79
N TRP A 158 -5.88 -22.14 -13.22
CA TRP A 158 -4.49 -21.78 -12.92
C TRP A 158 -3.98 -22.51 -11.67
N LYS A 159 -4.86 -22.99 -10.77
CA LYS A 159 -4.47 -23.73 -9.56
C LYS A 159 -4.13 -25.19 -9.79
N ARG A 160 -4.77 -25.84 -10.77
CA ARG A 160 -4.40 -27.19 -11.21
C ARG A 160 -3.16 -27.17 -12.10
N GLY A 161 -2.93 -26.04 -12.75
CA GLY A 161 -1.78 -25.86 -13.62
C GLY A 161 -1.98 -26.47 -14.99
N PRO A 162 -0.96 -26.37 -15.84
CA PRO A 162 -0.96 -27.01 -17.14
C PRO A 162 -0.91 -28.53 -16.98
N VAL A 163 -1.63 -29.22 -17.87
CA VAL A 163 -1.65 -30.68 -17.94
C VAL A 163 -0.69 -31.17 -19.03
N ASP A 164 -0.16 -32.37 -18.84
CA ASP A 164 0.63 -33.07 -19.85
C ASP A 164 -0.24 -33.61 -21.01
N THR A 165 0.38 -34.38 -21.92
CA THR A 165 -0.30 -35.02 -23.06
C THR A 165 -1.35 -36.04 -22.66
N TYR A 166 -1.31 -36.53 -21.42
CA TYR A 166 -2.23 -37.52 -20.87
C TYR A 166 -3.31 -36.86 -19.99
N GLY A 167 -3.32 -35.53 -19.89
CA GLY A 167 -4.28 -34.77 -19.08
C GLY A 167 -3.95 -34.73 -17.59
N VAL A 168 -2.74 -35.13 -17.20
CA VAL A 168 -2.29 -35.16 -15.80
C VAL A 168 -1.59 -33.83 -15.45
N PRO A 169 -2.01 -33.14 -14.39
CA PRO A 169 -1.33 -31.93 -13.92
C PRO A 169 0.02 -32.26 -13.27
N ASP A 170 0.94 -31.29 -13.31
CA ASP A 170 2.24 -31.42 -12.64
C ASP A 170 2.05 -31.55 -11.10
N PRO A 171 2.64 -32.58 -10.46
CA PRO A 171 2.46 -32.83 -9.03
C PRO A 171 3.05 -31.74 -8.13
N ASP A 172 3.99 -30.94 -8.63
CA ASP A 172 4.62 -29.83 -7.91
C ASP A 172 3.90 -28.49 -8.15
N TRP A 173 2.87 -28.47 -9.00
CA TRP A 173 2.09 -27.26 -9.26
C TRP A 173 1.21 -26.87 -8.07
N GLU A 174 0.31 -27.75 -7.63
CA GLU A 174 -0.55 -27.47 -6.49
C GLU A 174 0.25 -27.53 -5.19
N LYS A 175 -0.08 -26.64 -4.25
CA LYS A 175 0.63 -26.61 -2.98
C LYS A 175 0.13 -27.71 -2.05
N ASP A 176 0.91 -28.77 -1.91
CA ASP A 176 0.81 -29.69 -0.76
C ASP A 176 1.56 -29.13 0.47
N TRP A 177 0.82 -28.89 1.56
CA TRP A 177 1.37 -28.39 2.83
C TRP A 177 2.29 -29.39 3.53
N ARG A 178 2.16 -30.70 3.26
CA ARG A 178 3.01 -31.74 3.82
C ARG A 178 4.38 -31.77 3.17
N ARG A 179 4.46 -31.39 1.90
CA ARG A 179 5.69 -31.46 1.08
C ARG A 179 6.43 -30.13 0.99
N HIS A 180 5.71 -29.01 0.90
CA HIS A 180 6.28 -27.75 0.41
C HIS A 180 6.43 -26.63 1.46
N GLY A 181 6.18 -26.94 2.74
CA GLY A 181 6.30 -25.98 3.84
C GLY A 181 5.24 -24.86 3.83
N ARG A 182 5.32 -23.94 4.80
CA ARG A 182 4.37 -22.81 4.92
C ARG A 182 4.73 -21.69 3.96
N CYS A 183 3.74 -21.00 3.39
CA CYS A 183 4.03 -19.86 2.53
C CYS A 183 4.46 -18.65 3.37
N GLY A 184 5.45 -17.91 2.85
CA GLY A 184 5.74 -16.56 3.32
C GLY A 184 4.78 -15.52 2.72
N ARG A 185 4.74 -14.34 3.35
CA ARG A 185 3.98 -13.15 2.93
C ARG A 185 4.71 -12.33 1.85
N ARG A 186 3.96 -11.59 1.03
CA ARG A 186 4.46 -10.85 -0.14
C ARG A 186 4.18 -9.36 -0.05
N GLY A 187 4.97 -8.61 -0.82
CA GLY A 187 4.85 -7.15 -0.94
C GLY A 187 3.90 -6.72 -2.05
N GLN A 188 3.43 -7.64 -2.90
CA GLN A 188 2.47 -7.37 -3.96
C GLN A 188 1.30 -8.35 -3.92
N ARG A 189 0.11 -7.86 -4.30
CA ARG A 189 -1.10 -8.67 -4.44
C ARG A 189 -0.89 -9.71 -5.54
N TYR A 190 -1.49 -10.89 -5.35
CA TYR A 190 -1.42 -11.97 -6.33
C TYR A 190 0.00 -12.42 -6.67
N GLN A 191 0.96 -12.17 -5.77
CA GLN A 191 2.34 -12.59 -5.96
C GLN A 191 2.59 -13.94 -5.29
N LEU A 192 3.33 -14.79 -5.99
CA LEU A 192 3.82 -16.03 -5.44
C LEU A 192 4.86 -15.78 -4.36
N CYS A 193 4.86 -16.71 -3.43
CA CYS A 193 5.85 -16.78 -2.39
C CYS A 193 7.22 -17.18 -2.92
N GLN A 194 8.35 -16.69 -2.39
CA GLN A 194 9.68 -17.08 -2.90
C GLN A 194 9.82 -18.60 -3.00
N THR A 195 9.37 -19.33 -1.98
CA THR A 195 9.32 -20.80 -1.99
C THR A 195 8.42 -21.35 -3.09
N CYS A 196 7.26 -20.73 -3.34
CA CYS A 196 6.34 -21.15 -4.41
C CYS A 196 6.85 -20.75 -5.80
N PHE A 197 7.52 -19.62 -5.91
CA PHE A 197 8.11 -19.11 -7.14
C PHE A 197 9.27 -20.01 -7.56
N ASN A 198 10.22 -20.29 -6.67
CA ASN A 198 11.34 -21.19 -6.94
C ASN A 198 10.90 -22.62 -7.29
N ARG A 199 9.78 -23.07 -6.72
CA ARG A 199 9.21 -24.39 -7.05
C ARG A 199 8.59 -24.39 -8.44
N MET A 200 7.96 -23.29 -8.85
CA MET A 200 7.08 -23.27 -10.02
C MET A 200 7.66 -22.61 -11.26
N ASN A 201 8.64 -21.72 -11.12
CA ASN A 201 9.19 -20.96 -12.24
C ASN A 201 9.81 -21.85 -13.32
N GLU A 202 10.25 -23.06 -12.96
CA GLU A 202 10.80 -24.08 -13.85
C GLU A 202 9.74 -25.02 -14.41
N ILE A 203 8.51 -25.04 -13.86
CA ILE A 203 7.43 -25.90 -14.33
C ILE A 203 6.92 -25.38 -15.67
N ARG A 204 6.77 -26.31 -16.64
CA ARG A 204 6.25 -26.00 -17.97
C ARG A 204 4.92 -25.25 -17.85
N GLY A 205 4.77 -24.13 -18.55
CA GLY A 205 3.53 -23.35 -18.55
C GLY A 205 3.35 -22.41 -17.36
N PHE A 206 4.35 -22.27 -16.48
CA PHE A 206 4.38 -21.23 -15.45
C PHE A 206 4.07 -19.83 -15.99
N GLY A 207 4.79 -19.43 -17.05
CA GLY A 207 4.64 -18.13 -17.71
C GLY A 207 3.25 -17.88 -18.32
N ARG A 208 2.43 -18.93 -18.49
CA ARG A 208 1.04 -18.78 -18.92
C ARG A 208 0.21 -18.08 -17.85
N TYR A 209 0.43 -18.42 -16.58
CA TYR A 209 -0.41 -17.98 -15.46
C TYR A 209 0.25 -16.87 -14.64
N PHE A 210 1.57 -16.93 -14.51
CA PHE A 210 2.34 -15.99 -13.70
C PHE A 210 3.37 -15.24 -14.54
N ASP A 211 3.68 -14.02 -14.11
CA ASP A 211 4.82 -13.25 -14.59
C ASP A 211 6.12 -13.99 -14.25
N PRO A 212 7.00 -14.28 -15.23
CA PRO A 212 8.23 -15.04 -15.02
C PRO A 212 9.30 -14.30 -14.22
N THR A 213 9.22 -12.97 -14.14
CA THR A 213 10.18 -12.13 -13.44
C THR A 213 9.81 -11.95 -11.97
N TRP A 214 8.52 -11.77 -11.68
CA TRP A 214 8.04 -11.37 -10.36
C TRP A 214 7.10 -12.38 -9.70
N GLY A 215 6.66 -13.42 -10.44
CA GLY A 215 5.75 -14.44 -9.93
C GLY A 215 4.35 -13.91 -9.65
N ILE A 216 3.91 -12.87 -10.36
CA ILE A 216 2.60 -12.23 -10.17
C ILE A 216 1.59 -12.92 -11.08
N LEU A 217 0.43 -13.32 -10.54
CA LEU A 217 -0.65 -13.90 -11.34
C LEU A 217 -1.15 -12.87 -12.37
N HIS A 218 -1.27 -13.27 -13.65
CA HIS A 218 -1.77 -12.40 -14.72
C HIS A 218 -3.23 -11.98 -14.49
N ASP A 219 -3.59 -10.77 -14.93
CA ASP A 219 -4.91 -10.17 -14.67
C ASP A 219 -6.10 -11.06 -15.07
N ARG A 220 -5.97 -11.77 -16.19
CA ARG A 220 -7.01 -12.69 -16.70
C ARG A 220 -7.36 -13.87 -15.79
N TYR A 221 -6.59 -14.09 -14.72
CA TYR A 221 -6.78 -15.20 -13.77
C TYR A 221 -7.03 -14.73 -12.32
N ARG A 222 -7.21 -13.43 -12.12
CA ARG A 222 -7.48 -12.81 -10.81
C ARG A 222 -8.97 -12.74 -10.49
#